data_AF-A0A842RPM0-F1
#
_entry.id   AF-A0A842RPM0-F1
#
_cell.length_a   1.000
_cell.length_b   1.000
_cell.length_c   1.000
_cell.angle_alpha   90.00
_cell.angle_beta   90.00
_cell.angle_gamma   90.00
#
_symmetry.space_group_name_H-M   'P 1'
#
loop_
_entity.id
_entity.type
_entity.pdbx_description
1 polymer ?
#
loop_
_entity_poly.entity_id
_entity_poly.type
_entity_poly.pdbx_seq_one_letter_code
_entity_poly.pdbx_strand_id
1 'polypeptide(L)'
;MGEAHLASINVIGRDLSIYDKKYDWDLLQKFPDDVLIVKGNELLCREGCQNNPLALLQVLAYDFSEKFSGEFFIIMGKGFNSDLIEELKKYSYNKGLVAGFCAIEEVGEKLRNEFGKKNVFYSHNCNNLAETATALFKLSGVSAMDLVPISTIKATWLLLLSKLHGSKALTPAIF
;
A
#
# COMPACT_ATOMS: atom_id res chain seq x y z
N MET A 1 -25.47 -15.35 16.21
CA MET A 1 -25.56 -16.82 16.08
C MET A 1 -25.04 -17.16 14.70
N GLY A 2 -23.96 -17.93 14.61
CA GLY A 2 -23.48 -18.49 13.35
C GLY A 2 -23.62 -20.00 13.42
N GLU A 3 -24.06 -20.63 12.34
CA GLU A 3 -24.07 -22.08 12.19
C GLU A 3 -22.71 -22.51 11.64
N ALA A 4 -22.02 -23.42 12.34
CA ALA A 4 -20.67 -23.88 11.97
C ALA A 4 -20.72 -25.14 11.11
N HIS A 5 -21.84 -25.87 11.12
CA HIS A 5 -22.02 -27.05 10.29
C HIS A 5 -22.50 -26.63 8.90
N LEU A 6 -21.58 -26.55 7.93
CA LEU A 6 -21.90 -26.16 6.55
C LEU A 6 -23.05 -26.99 5.94
N ALA A 7 -23.18 -28.26 6.33
CA ALA A 7 -24.24 -29.15 5.87
C ALA A 7 -25.65 -28.79 6.37
N SER A 8 -25.77 -28.02 7.45
CA SER A 8 -27.07 -27.53 7.95
C SER A 8 -27.42 -26.13 7.43
N ILE A 9 -26.55 -25.53 6.61
CA ILE A 9 -26.82 -24.24 5.95
C ILE A 9 -27.63 -24.50 4.68
N ASN A 10 -28.91 -24.11 4.70
CA ASN A 10 -29.75 -24.14 3.51
C ASN A 10 -29.38 -22.97 2.58
N VAL A 11 -28.73 -23.28 1.45
CA VAL A 11 -28.34 -22.28 0.46
C VAL A 11 -29.50 -22.03 -0.51
N ILE A 12 -30.05 -20.82 -0.51
CA ILE A 12 -31.11 -20.40 -1.42
C ILE A 12 -30.47 -19.73 -2.64
N GLY A 13 -30.73 -20.25 -3.86
CA GLY A 13 -30.18 -19.69 -5.09
C GLY A 13 -29.77 -20.76 -6.10
N ARG A 14 -28.76 -20.46 -6.92
CA ARG A 14 -28.19 -21.44 -7.86
C ARG A 14 -27.41 -22.50 -7.09
N ASP A 15 -27.43 -23.73 -7.60
CA ASP A 15 -26.65 -24.84 -7.07
C ASP A 15 -25.16 -24.46 -6.99
N LEU A 16 -24.56 -24.56 -5.80
CA LEU A 16 -23.15 -24.23 -5.60
C LEU A 16 -22.20 -25.20 -6.33
N SER A 17 -22.68 -26.40 -6.67
CA SER A 17 -21.88 -27.41 -7.38
C SER A 17 -21.39 -26.93 -8.76
N ILE A 18 -22.04 -25.91 -9.33
CA ILE A 18 -21.67 -25.32 -10.62
C ILE A 18 -20.39 -24.49 -10.56
N TYR A 19 -19.98 -24.06 -9.35
CA TYR A 19 -18.75 -23.30 -9.12
C TYR A 19 -17.62 -24.28 -8.80
N ASP A 20 -17.16 -24.99 -9.83
CA ASP A 20 -16.09 -25.98 -9.76
C ASP A 20 -14.68 -25.37 -9.87
N LYS A 21 -14.60 -24.10 -10.26
CA LYS A 21 -13.35 -23.34 -10.42
C LYS A 21 -13.09 -22.44 -9.24
N LYS A 22 -11.89 -22.59 -8.68
CA LYS A 22 -11.35 -21.64 -7.70
C LYS A 22 -10.74 -20.45 -8.45
N TYR A 23 -11.23 -19.26 -8.18
CA TYR A 23 -10.58 -18.04 -8.64
C TYR A 23 -9.21 -17.89 -7.97
N ASP A 24 -8.25 -17.35 -8.72
CA ASP A 24 -7.02 -16.90 -8.09
C ASP A 24 -7.36 -15.78 -7.09
N TRP A 25 -6.70 -15.85 -5.95
CA TRP A 25 -6.92 -14.98 -4.80
C TRP A 25 -5.68 -14.16 -4.50
N ASP A 26 -4.56 -14.39 -5.20
CA ASP A 26 -3.40 -13.53 -5.10
C ASP A 26 -3.61 -12.22 -5.85
N LEU A 27 -2.77 -11.24 -5.54
CA LEU A 27 -2.75 -10.00 -6.31
C LEU A 27 -2.39 -10.30 -7.77
N LEU A 28 -3.12 -9.66 -8.69
CA LEU A 28 -2.75 -9.68 -10.10
C LEU A 28 -1.32 -9.12 -10.21
N GLN A 29 -0.37 -9.86 -10.79
CA GLN A 29 1.01 -9.38 -10.91
C GLN A 29 1.16 -8.40 -12.09
N LYS A 30 0.38 -7.32 -12.04
CA LYS A 30 0.32 -6.23 -13.02
C LYS A 30 0.31 -4.91 -12.26
N PHE A 31 1.32 -4.08 -12.52
CA PHE A 31 1.57 -2.81 -11.85
C PHE A 31 1.88 -1.74 -12.91
N PRO A 32 1.74 -0.44 -12.59
CA PRO A 32 2.07 0.63 -13.53
C PRO A 32 3.57 0.65 -13.88
N ASP A 33 3.90 0.81 -15.16
CA ASP A 33 5.27 0.69 -15.70
C ASP A 33 6.19 1.81 -15.20
N ASP A 34 5.63 2.95 -14.79
CA ASP A 34 6.34 4.10 -14.27
C ASP A 34 6.60 4.02 -12.75
N VAL A 35 6.24 2.92 -12.08
CA VAL A 35 6.57 2.65 -10.67
C VAL A 35 7.55 1.49 -10.56
N LEU A 36 8.76 1.77 -10.06
CA LEU A 36 9.78 0.75 -9.87
C LEU A 36 9.55 -0.02 -8.57
N ILE A 37 9.20 -1.30 -8.66
CA ILE A 37 9.04 -2.19 -7.50
C ILE A 37 10.30 -3.01 -7.31
N VAL A 38 11.02 -2.77 -6.21
CA VAL A 38 12.23 -3.50 -5.83
C VAL A 38 11.94 -4.41 -4.64
N LYS A 39 12.08 -5.71 -4.86
CA LYS A 39 11.91 -6.75 -3.85
C LYS A 39 13.28 -7.26 -3.42
N GLY A 40 13.56 -7.23 -2.13
CA GLY A 40 14.72 -7.88 -1.54
C GLY A 40 14.62 -9.40 -1.66
N ASN A 41 15.77 -10.08 -1.63
CA ASN A 41 15.85 -11.54 -1.72
C ASN A 41 15.53 -12.26 -0.40
N GLU A 42 15.43 -11.52 0.71
CA GLU A 42 15.20 -12.03 2.06
C GLU A 42 14.08 -11.26 2.76
N LEU A 43 13.48 -11.86 3.80
CA LEU A 43 12.55 -11.21 4.75
C LEU A 43 11.43 -10.36 4.09
N LEU A 44 10.85 -10.88 3.01
CA LEU A 44 9.72 -10.27 2.31
C LEU A 44 8.40 -10.88 2.77
N CYS A 45 7.75 -10.26 3.75
CA CYS A 45 6.47 -10.72 4.28
C CYS A 45 5.33 -10.47 3.29
N ARG A 46 4.73 -11.54 2.76
CA ARG A 46 3.64 -11.47 1.78
C ARG A 46 2.46 -10.63 2.26
N GLU A 47 1.89 -10.92 3.43
CA GLU A 47 0.76 -10.18 4.01
C GLU A 47 1.14 -8.79 4.54
N GLY A 48 2.44 -8.50 4.61
CA GLY A 48 2.98 -7.31 5.23
C GLY A 48 3.50 -6.31 4.20
N CYS A 49 4.83 -6.16 4.16
CA CYS A 49 5.52 -5.18 3.33
C CYS A 49 5.35 -5.41 1.83
N GLN A 50 4.92 -6.59 1.38
CA GLN A 50 4.62 -6.84 -0.03
C GLN A 50 3.18 -6.47 -0.39
N ASN A 51 2.19 -7.23 0.08
CA ASN A 51 0.84 -7.09 -0.48
C ASN A 51 0.13 -5.83 -0.01
N ASN A 52 0.48 -5.23 1.13
CA ASN A 52 -0.14 -3.96 1.55
C ASN A 52 0.13 -2.81 0.57
N PRO A 53 1.41 -2.46 0.27
CA PRO A 53 1.67 -1.41 -0.71
C PRO A 53 1.24 -1.82 -2.12
N LEU A 54 1.38 -3.09 -2.51
CA LEU A 54 1.03 -3.53 -3.87
C LEU A 54 -0.48 -3.53 -4.11
N ALA A 55 -1.28 -3.98 -3.15
CA ALA A 55 -2.74 -3.95 -3.28
C ALA A 55 -3.24 -2.50 -3.40
N LEU A 56 -2.75 -1.61 -2.54
CA LEU A 56 -3.13 -0.20 -2.62
C LEU A 56 -2.63 0.45 -3.92
N LEU A 57 -1.41 0.15 -4.36
CA LEU A 57 -0.89 0.64 -5.64
C LEU A 57 -1.82 0.28 -6.81
N GLN A 58 -2.33 -0.95 -6.86
CA GLN A 58 -3.26 -1.36 -7.93
C GLN A 58 -4.56 -0.56 -7.91
N VAL A 59 -5.15 -0.36 -6.72
CA VAL A 59 -6.34 0.47 -6.57
C VAL A 59 -6.06 1.89 -7.07
N LEU A 60 -4.98 2.52 -6.62
CA LEU A 60 -4.66 3.90 -7.02
C LEU A 60 -4.37 4.02 -8.52
N ALA A 61 -3.62 3.08 -9.09
CA ALA A 61 -3.20 3.14 -10.49
C ALA A 61 -4.34 2.86 -11.47
N TYR A 62 -5.24 1.91 -11.14
CA TYR A 62 -6.24 1.43 -12.09
C TYR A 62 -7.64 2.00 -11.83
N ASP A 63 -8.00 2.29 -10.59
CA ASP A 63 -9.31 2.86 -10.28
C ASP A 63 -9.30 4.40 -10.33
N PHE A 64 -8.12 5.03 -10.23
CA PHE A 64 -7.93 6.49 -10.26
C PHE A 64 -6.88 6.92 -11.30
N SER A 65 -6.85 6.22 -12.44
CA SER A 65 -5.84 6.36 -13.49
C SER A 65 -5.67 7.78 -14.05
N GLU A 66 -6.72 8.60 -14.01
CA GLU A 66 -6.72 9.98 -14.48
C GLU A 66 -6.02 10.95 -13.51
N LYS A 67 -5.83 10.57 -12.26
CA LYS A 67 -5.10 11.33 -11.23
C LYS A 67 -3.76 10.73 -10.90
N PHE A 68 -3.64 9.41 -11.05
CA PHE A 68 -2.44 8.68 -10.71
C PHE A 68 -1.24 9.16 -11.54
N SER A 69 -0.13 9.41 -10.85
CA SER A 69 1.18 9.69 -11.43
C SER A 69 2.21 8.77 -10.77
N GLY A 70 2.96 8.00 -11.55
CA GLY A 70 4.06 7.20 -11.03
C GLY A 70 5.33 8.02 -10.83
N GLU A 71 6.42 7.54 -11.43
CA GLU A 71 7.77 8.09 -11.29
C GLU A 71 8.30 8.02 -9.85
N PHE A 72 7.96 6.94 -9.15
CA PHE A 72 8.47 6.65 -7.82
C PHE A 72 8.85 5.18 -7.66
N PHE A 73 9.67 4.88 -6.67
CA PHE A 73 10.02 3.51 -6.32
C PHE A 73 9.22 3.00 -5.11
N ILE A 74 9.04 1.68 -5.02
CA ILE A 74 8.65 0.97 -3.81
C ILE A 74 9.69 -0.10 -3.52
N ILE A 75 10.33 -0.02 -2.36
CA ILE A 75 11.36 -0.96 -1.91
C ILE A 75 10.83 -1.74 -0.72
N MET A 76 10.94 -3.06 -0.74
CA MET A 76 10.40 -3.97 0.28
C MET A 76 11.27 -5.21 0.45
N GLY A 77 11.28 -5.80 1.65
CA GLY A 77 12.12 -6.97 1.96
C GLY A 77 13.52 -6.59 2.44
N LYS A 78 14.50 -7.48 2.27
CA LYS A 78 15.90 -7.34 2.69
C LYS A 78 16.84 -8.02 1.68
N GLY A 79 18.13 -7.73 1.73
CA GLY A 79 19.16 -8.36 0.90
C GLY A 79 19.24 -7.71 -0.47
N PHE A 80 19.35 -6.38 -0.48
CA PHE A 80 19.49 -5.59 -1.69
C PHE A 80 20.94 -5.55 -2.16
N ASN A 81 21.15 -5.40 -3.47
CA ASN A 81 22.49 -5.17 -4.03
C ASN A 81 23.05 -3.83 -3.53
N SER A 82 24.38 -3.72 -3.40
CA SER A 82 25.07 -2.48 -3.01
C SER A 82 24.74 -1.30 -3.92
N ASP A 83 24.42 -1.58 -5.18
CA ASP A 83 24.30 -0.59 -6.25
C ASP A 83 22.86 -0.04 -6.41
N LEU A 84 21.94 -0.38 -5.49
CA LEU A 84 20.53 0.01 -5.56
C LEU A 84 20.33 1.51 -5.81
N ILE A 85 21.10 2.37 -5.12
CA ILE A 85 20.97 3.82 -5.26
C ILE A 85 21.40 4.30 -6.65
N GLU A 86 22.44 3.70 -7.21
CA GLU A 86 22.94 4.02 -8.55
C GLU A 86 21.95 3.59 -9.62
N GLU A 87 21.30 2.44 -9.42
CA GLU A 87 20.22 1.96 -10.28
C GLU A 87 19.02 2.92 -10.26
N LEU A 88 18.57 3.36 -9.08
CA LEU A 88 17.48 4.34 -8.95
C LEU A 88 17.81 5.64 -9.71
N LYS A 89 19.04 6.15 -9.56
CA LYS A 89 19.51 7.34 -10.28
C LYS A 89 19.54 7.14 -11.79
N LYS A 90 20.03 5.99 -12.25
CA LYS A 90 20.11 5.66 -13.68
C LYS A 90 18.74 5.71 -14.36
N TYR A 91 17.69 5.31 -13.65
CA TYR A 91 16.31 5.35 -14.13
C TYR A 91 15.55 6.62 -13.68
N SER A 92 16.26 7.65 -13.20
CA SER A 92 15.71 8.95 -12.80
C SER A 92 14.70 8.91 -11.64
N TYR A 93 14.69 7.84 -10.83
CA TYR A 93 13.87 7.77 -9.63
C TYR A 93 14.56 8.49 -8.46
N ASN A 94 13.84 9.43 -7.85
CA ASN A 94 14.35 10.23 -6.72
C ASN A 94 13.36 10.35 -5.55
N LYS A 95 12.20 9.71 -5.64
CA LYS A 95 11.17 9.67 -4.58
C LYS A 95 10.58 8.27 -4.51
N GLY A 96 10.12 7.87 -3.34
CA GLY A 96 9.54 6.54 -3.19
C GLY A 96 9.23 6.13 -1.76
N LEU A 97 8.73 4.91 -1.63
CA LEU A 97 8.34 4.27 -0.39
C LEU A 97 9.32 3.14 -0.05
N VAL A 98 9.81 3.10 1.18
CA VAL A 98 10.51 1.96 1.76
C VAL A 98 9.57 1.28 2.76
N ALA A 99 9.11 0.08 2.43
CA ALA A 99 8.07 -0.65 3.16
C ALA A 99 8.65 -1.80 3.99
N GLY A 100 8.35 -1.77 5.29
CA GLY A 100 8.79 -2.76 6.26
C GLY A 100 10.12 -2.39 6.93
N PHE A 101 10.21 -2.73 8.21
CA PHE A 101 11.38 -2.50 9.06
C PHE A 101 12.68 -3.02 8.44
N CYS A 102 12.66 -4.22 7.85
CA CYS A 102 13.86 -4.83 7.27
C CYS A 102 14.47 -3.98 6.14
N ALA A 103 13.63 -3.43 5.25
CA ALA A 103 14.10 -2.56 4.17
C ALA A 103 14.58 -1.21 4.71
N ILE A 104 13.86 -0.66 5.69
CA ILE A 104 14.19 0.63 6.29
C ILE A 104 15.54 0.57 7.00
N GLU A 105 15.82 -0.48 7.77
CA GLU A 105 17.11 -0.67 8.44
C GLU A 105 18.27 -0.83 7.46
N GLU A 106 18.07 -1.54 6.35
CA GLU A 106 19.15 -1.85 5.41
C GLU A 106 19.51 -0.68 4.49
N VAL A 107 18.49 -0.03 3.91
CA VAL A 107 18.68 0.97 2.85
C VAL A 107 18.02 2.31 3.14
N GLY A 108 17.13 2.40 4.12
CA GLY A 108 16.31 3.59 4.37
C GLY A 108 17.15 4.85 4.57
N GLU A 109 18.07 4.85 5.54
CA GLU A 109 18.87 6.05 5.86
C GLU A 109 19.72 6.49 4.66
N LYS A 110 20.33 5.55 3.93
CA LYS A 110 21.12 5.84 2.73
C LYS A 110 20.25 6.51 1.66
N LEU A 111 19.04 6.00 1.42
CA LEU A 111 18.09 6.59 0.49
C LEU A 111 17.66 8.00 0.92
N ARG A 112 17.42 8.23 2.22
CA ARG A 112 17.08 9.56 2.73
C ARG A 112 18.24 10.55 2.66
N ASN A 113 19.48 10.09 2.84
CA ASN A 113 20.66 10.93 2.70
C ASN A 113 20.89 11.34 1.24
N GLU A 114 20.63 10.43 0.31
CA GLU A 114 20.78 10.69 -1.12
C GLU A 114 19.63 11.56 -1.69
N PHE A 115 18.38 11.16 -1.46
CA PHE A 115 17.22 11.75 -2.12
C PHE A 115 16.46 12.75 -1.24
N GLY A 116 16.76 12.81 0.06
CA GLY A 116 16.13 13.71 1.02
C GLY A 116 14.92 13.12 1.73
N LYS A 117 14.75 13.49 3.00
CA LYS A 117 13.67 13.01 3.88
C LYS A 117 12.26 13.27 3.35
N LYS A 118 12.07 14.33 2.56
CA LYS A 118 10.78 14.70 1.96
C LYS A 118 10.37 13.82 0.77
N ASN A 119 11.33 13.12 0.16
CA ASN A 119 11.11 12.32 -1.03
C ASN A 119 11.05 10.82 -0.71
N VAL A 120 11.65 10.38 0.41
CA VAL A 120 11.69 8.97 0.81
C VAL A 120 10.83 8.73 2.04
N PHE A 121 9.68 8.11 1.80
CA PHE A 121 8.68 7.76 2.80
C PHE A 121 8.95 6.37 3.37
N TYR A 122 8.61 6.18 4.64
CA TYR A 122 8.76 4.90 5.32
C TYR A 122 7.39 4.37 5.75
N SER A 123 7.25 3.04 5.71
CA SER A 123 6.19 2.30 6.40
C SER A 123 6.87 1.32 7.35
N HIS A 124 6.92 1.65 8.64
CA HIS A 124 7.83 1.03 9.61
C HIS A 124 7.42 -0.41 9.97
N ASN A 125 6.13 -0.66 10.15
CA ASN A 125 5.65 -1.99 10.51
C ASN A 125 5.20 -2.74 9.26
N CYS A 126 5.30 -4.07 9.29
CA CYS A 126 4.84 -4.93 8.20
C CYS A 126 3.38 -4.64 7.81
N ASN A 127 2.54 -4.20 8.75
CA ASN A 127 1.13 -3.88 8.51
C ASN A 127 0.75 -2.44 8.90
N ASN A 128 1.66 -1.46 8.75
CA ASN A 128 1.29 -0.05 8.95
C ASN A 128 0.55 0.51 7.73
N LEU A 129 -0.73 0.17 7.62
CA LEU A 129 -1.58 0.62 6.51
C LEU A 129 -1.70 2.14 6.44
N ALA A 130 -1.73 2.82 7.59
CA ALA A 130 -1.83 4.28 7.65
C ALA A 130 -0.61 4.97 7.04
N GLU A 131 0.61 4.53 7.39
CA GLU A 131 1.84 5.08 6.80
C GLU A 131 1.96 4.73 5.31
N THR A 132 1.66 3.49 4.95
CA THR A 132 1.68 3.02 3.56
C THR A 132 0.74 3.85 2.68
N ALA A 133 -0.50 4.03 3.11
CA ALA A 133 -1.47 4.83 2.39
C ALA A 133 -1.09 6.30 2.33
N THR A 134 -0.62 6.87 3.45
CA THR A 134 -0.11 8.26 3.46
C THR A 134 1.01 8.48 2.45
N ALA A 135 1.96 7.54 2.37
CA ALA A 135 3.05 7.61 1.41
C ALA A 135 2.56 7.49 -0.03
N LEU A 136 1.72 6.48 -0.32
CA LEU A 136 1.23 6.26 -1.68
C LEU A 136 0.30 7.37 -2.16
N PHE A 137 -0.52 7.97 -1.32
CA PHE A 137 -1.30 9.16 -1.69
C PHE A 137 -0.39 10.33 -2.09
N LYS A 138 0.66 10.60 -1.29
CA LYS A 138 1.62 11.67 -1.60
C LYS A 138 2.44 11.41 -2.86
N LEU A 139 2.85 10.16 -3.08
CA LEU A 139 3.67 9.77 -4.23
C LEU A 139 2.86 9.77 -5.53
N SER A 140 1.64 9.23 -5.48
CA SER A 140 0.78 9.05 -6.66
C SER A 140 -0.03 10.27 -7.07
N GLY A 141 -0.18 11.26 -6.18
CA GLY A 141 -1.07 12.41 -6.41
C GLY A 141 -2.55 12.13 -6.16
N VAL A 142 -2.95 10.87 -5.93
CA VAL A 142 -4.30 10.50 -5.52
C VAL A 142 -4.48 10.85 -4.04
N SER A 143 -5.56 11.55 -3.70
CA SER A 143 -5.86 11.92 -2.31
C SER A 143 -6.74 10.87 -1.63
N ALA A 144 -6.67 10.78 -0.30
CA ALA A 144 -7.61 9.96 0.48
C ALA A 144 -9.07 10.36 0.23
N MET A 145 -9.32 11.63 -0.11
CA MET A 145 -10.65 12.17 -0.39
C MET A 145 -11.22 11.71 -1.73
N ASP A 146 -10.37 11.28 -2.67
CA ASP A 146 -10.83 10.71 -3.94
C ASP A 146 -11.51 9.35 -3.74
N LEU A 147 -11.14 8.64 -2.68
CA LEU A 147 -11.67 7.31 -2.36
C LEU A 147 -13.00 7.36 -1.59
N VAL A 148 -13.36 8.52 -1.02
CA VAL A 148 -14.52 8.63 -0.11
C VAL A 148 -15.56 9.61 -0.64
N PRO A 149 -16.85 9.21 -0.73
CA PRO A 149 -17.91 10.07 -1.25
C PRO A 149 -18.44 11.05 -0.19
N ILE A 150 -17.55 11.78 0.49
CA ILE A 150 -17.91 12.81 1.47
C ILE A 150 -17.13 14.09 1.23
N SER A 151 -17.72 15.24 1.55
CA SER A 151 -17.03 16.52 1.42
C SER A 151 -15.87 16.63 2.43
N THR A 152 -14.82 17.35 2.05
CA THR A 152 -13.64 17.61 2.88
C THR A 152 -14.02 18.17 4.25
N ILE A 153 -14.96 19.13 4.30
CA ILE A 153 -15.43 19.74 5.55
C ILE A 153 -16.06 18.68 6.47
N LYS A 154 -16.89 17.80 5.92
CA LYS A 154 -17.53 16.72 6.69
C LYS A 154 -16.50 15.71 7.18
N ALA A 155 -15.52 15.36 6.35
CA ALA A 155 -14.42 14.47 6.74
C ALA A 155 -13.59 15.07 7.90
N THR A 156 -13.21 16.35 7.80
CA THR A 156 -12.50 17.07 8.87
C THR A 156 -13.30 17.07 10.16
N TRP A 157 -14.59 17.40 10.08
CA TRP A 157 -15.47 17.40 11.25
C TRP A 157 -15.54 16.02 11.92
N LEU A 158 -15.72 14.95 11.14
CA LEU A 158 -15.75 13.58 11.65
C LEU A 158 -14.43 13.16 12.28
N LEU A 159 -13.29 13.52 11.68
CA LEU A 159 -11.98 13.27 12.25
C LEU A 159 -11.82 13.96 13.60
N LEU A 160 -12.14 15.25 13.69
CA LEU A 160 -12.08 16.01 14.94
C LEU A 160 -12.97 15.39 16.02
N LEU A 161 -14.22 15.09 15.67
CA LEU A 161 -15.20 14.50 16.59
C LEU A 161 -14.73 13.12 17.08
N SER A 162 -14.12 12.31 16.20
CA SER A 162 -13.53 11.02 16.59
C SER A 162 -12.39 11.16 17.59
N LYS A 163 -11.53 12.18 17.44
CA LYS A 163 -10.42 12.44 18.37
C LYS A 163 -10.93 12.95 19.72
N LEU A 164 -11.92 13.84 19.71
CA LEU A 164 -12.60 14.30 20.92
C LEU A 164 -13.25 13.15 21.70
N HIS A 165 -13.76 12.14 20.99
CA HIS A 165 -14.32 10.92 21.59
C HIS A 165 -13.25 9.85 21.91
N GLY A 166 -11.97 10.21 21.91
CA GLY A 166 -10.87 9.37 22.36
C GLY A 166 -10.34 8.35 21.35
N SER A 167 -10.67 8.48 20.06
CA SER A 167 -10.18 7.56 19.03
C SER A 167 -8.66 7.57 18.90
N LYS A 168 -8.06 6.38 19.07
CA LYS A 168 -6.64 6.10 18.86
C LYS A 168 -6.36 5.40 17.53
N ALA A 169 -7.36 5.35 16.64
CA ALA A 169 -7.19 4.72 15.33
C ALA A 169 -6.06 5.39 14.54
N LEU A 170 -5.22 4.55 13.94
CA LEU A 170 -4.19 4.96 12.98
C LEU A 170 -4.89 5.15 11.63
N THR A 171 -4.98 6.40 11.19
CA THR A 171 -5.59 6.77 9.90
C THR A 171 -4.52 7.35 8.98
N PRO A 172 -4.61 7.16 7.66
CA PRO A 172 -3.76 7.89 6.73
C PRO A 172 -3.93 9.40 6.88
N ALA A 173 -2.93 10.16 6.46
CA ALA A 173 -3.06 11.61 6.34
C ALA A 173 -4.14 11.92 5.29
N ILE A 174 -5.19 12.64 5.71
CA ILE A 174 -6.30 13.03 4.84
C ILE A 174 -6.04 14.39 4.17
N PHE A 175 -5.14 15.20 4.75
CA PHE A 175 -4.77 16.55 4.32
C PHE A 175 -3.25 16.69 4.24
#